data_AF-W9SI69-F1
#
_entry.id   AF-W9SI69-F1
#
_cell.length_a   1.000
_cell.length_b   1.000
_cell.length_c   1.000
_cell.angle_alpha   90.00
_cell.angle_beta   90.00
_cell.angle_gamma   90.00
#
_symmetry.space_group_name_H-M   'P 1'
#
loop_
_entity.id
_entity.type
_entity.pdbx_description
1 polymer ?
#
loop_
_entity_poly.entity_id
_entity_poly.type
_entity_poly.pdbx_seq_one_letter_code
_entity_poly.pdbx_strand_id
1 'polypeptide(L)'
;MERYEILRDIGSGNFGVAKLVREKWSGELYAVKFIERGQKIDEHVQREIMNHRSLKHPNIIRFKEVLLTPTHLAIVMEYAAGGELFERICNAGRFGEDESSVLHSQPKSTVGTPAYIAPEVLSRKEYDGKIADVWSCGVTLYVMLVGAYPFEDPEDPRNFRKTLQRILSVHYSIPDYVRVSMECRHLLSRIFVASPEKRITIPEIKKHPWFLKNLPIEFMDGGEGALQNAKENDSSQSVEEILSIIQEARTPAEGPKLGGQFLGGSMDLDDLDADADIDDIEMSGDFVCAL
;
A
#
# COMPACT_ATOMS: atom_id res chain seq x y z
N MET A 1 -23.96 -8.39 -8.07
CA MET A 1 -23.24 -7.65 -9.14
C MET A 1 -24.15 -7.01 -10.20
N GLU A 2 -25.46 -7.21 -10.20
CA GLU A 2 -26.35 -6.66 -11.25
C GLU A 2 -26.36 -5.12 -11.35
N ARG A 3 -26.05 -4.43 -10.23
CA ARG A 3 -25.92 -2.95 -10.16
C ARG A 3 -24.68 -2.39 -10.85
N TYR A 4 -23.69 -3.23 -11.13
CA TYR A 4 -22.39 -2.81 -11.64
C TYR A 4 -22.12 -3.41 -13.02
N GLU A 5 -21.60 -2.58 -13.92
CA GLU A 5 -21.07 -2.97 -15.22
C GLU A 5 -19.55 -3.10 -15.11
N ILE A 6 -18.98 -4.26 -15.43
CA ILE A 6 -17.53 -4.46 -15.45
C ILE A 6 -16.97 -3.84 -16.73
N LEU A 7 -16.00 -2.93 -16.59
CA LEU A 7 -15.40 -2.23 -17.72
C LEU A 7 -14.08 -2.85 -18.16
N ARG A 8 -13.13 -2.99 -17.24
CA ARG A 8 -11.78 -3.53 -17.53
C ARG A 8 -11.08 -3.99 -16.26
N ASP A 9 -10.05 -4.80 -16.43
CA ASP A 9 -9.15 -5.16 -15.34
C ASP A 9 -8.16 -4.00 -15.10
N ILE A 10 -7.91 -3.67 -13.83
CA ILE A 10 -7.05 -2.55 -13.43
C ILE A 10 -5.85 -2.96 -12.59
N GLY A 11 -5.81 -4.20 -12.10
CA GLY A 11 -4.65 -4.72 -11.40
C GLY A 11 -4.84 -6.17 -10.96
N SER A 12 -3.71 -6.82 -10.71
CA SER A 12 -3.64 -8.15 -10.11
C SER A 12 -2.65 -8.10 -8.96
N GLY A 13 -3.05 -8.54 -7.77
CA GLY A 13 -2.19 -8.62 -6.59
C GLY A 13 -2.33 -9.96 -5.86
N ASN A 14 -1.62 -10.12 -4.74
CA ASN A 14 -1.61 -11.35 -3.92
C ASN A 14 -3.01 -11.84 -3.53
N PHE A 15 -3.96 -10.92 -3.38
CA PHE A 15 -5.31 -11.21 -2.89
C PHE A 15 -6.38 -11.17 -3.98
N GLY A 16 -6.01 -11.25 -5.27
CA GLY A 16 -6.94 -11.37 -6.39
C GLY A 16 -6.86 -10.26 -7.43
N VAL A 17 -7.84 -10.26 -8.34
CA VAL A 17 -7.94 -9.35 -9.48
C VAL A 17 -8.81 -8.15 -9.10
N ALA A 18 -8.31 -6.94 -9.36
CA ALA A 18 -9.04 -5.70 -9.25
C ALA A 18 -9.63 -5.32 -10.62
N LYS A 19 -10.93 -5.02 -10.65
CA LYS A 19 -11.65 -4.62 -11.86
C LYS A 19 -12.24 -3.23 -11.69
N LEU A 20 -12.16 -2.41 -12.74
CA LEU A 20 -12.90 -1.16 -12.85
C LEU A 20 -14.35 -1.50 -13.21
N VAL A 21 -15.27 -0.97 -12.44
CA VAL A 21 -16.70 -1.10 -12.67
C VAL A 21 -17.36 0.27 -12.75
N ARG A 22 -18.51 0.31 -13.42
CA ARG A 22 -19.41 1.46 -13.45
C ARG A 22 -20.71 1.08 -12.75
N GLU A 23 -21.15 1.90 -11.81
CA GLU A 23 -22.49 1.75 -11.24
C GLU A 23 -23.53 2.21 -12.27
N LYS A 24 -24.49 1.35 -12.60
CA LYS A 24 -25.41 1.59 -13.73
C LYS A 24 -26.32 2.80 -13.55
N TRP A 25 -26.68 3.11 -12.30
CA TRP A 25 -27.64 4.16 -11.98
C TRP A 25 -27.00 5.55 -11.89
N SER A 26 -25.84 5.65 -11.23
CA SER A 26 -25.12 6.91 -11.04
C SER A 26 -24.15 7.21 -12.19
N GLY A 27 -23.70 6.18 -12.91
CA GLY A 27 -22.62 6.30 -13.90
C GLY A 27 -21.23 6.44 -13.27
N GLU A 28 -21.13 6.42 -11.94
CA GLU A 28 -19.86 6.58 -11.22
C GLU A 28 -18.96 5.36 -11.36
N LEU A 29 -17.64 5.62 -11.30
CA LEU A 29 -16.60 4.61 -11.44
C LEU A 29 -16.12 4.13 -10.08
N TYR A 30 -15.96 2.82 -9.95
CA TYR A 30 -15.48 2.15 -8.74
C TYR A 30 -14.46 1.07 -9.06
N ALA A 31 -13.61 0.74 -8.10
CA ALA A 31 -12.74 -0.42 -8.16
C ALA A 31 -13.38 -1.57 -7.36
N VAL A 32 -13.32 -2.79 -7.89
CA VAL A 32 -13.81 -3.98 -7.21
C VAL A 32 -12.69 -5.00 -7.11
N LYS A 33 -12.36 -5.39 -5.88
CA LYS A 33 -11.42 -6.48 -5.59
C LYS A 33 -12.21 -7.76 -5.34
N PHE A 34 -11.87 -8.82 -6.07
CA PHE A 34 -12.52 -10.13 -5.93
C PHE A 34 -11.63 -11.09 -5.14
N ILE A 35 -12.19 -11.69 -4.10
CA ILE A 35 -11.55 -12.76 -3.30
C ILE A 35 -12.41 -14.01 -3.44
N GLU A 36 -11.81 -15.14 -3.81
CA GLU A 36 -12.54 -16.41 -3.92
C GLU A 36 -13.19 -16.79 -2.58
N ARG A 37 -14.42 -17.29 -2.64
CA ARG A 37 -15.14 -17.80 -1.46
C ARG A 37 -14.45 -19.04 -0.90
N GLY A 38 -14.65 -19.31 0.39
CA GLY A 38 -14.09 -20.45 1.09
C GLY A 38 -12.99 -20.06 2.08
N GLN A 39 -11.95 -20.88 2.17
CA GLN A 39 -10.91 -20.78 3.20
C GLN A 39 -10.09 -19.50 3.15
N LYS A 40 -10.03 -18.82 1.99
CA LYS A 40 -9.35 -17.52 1.85
C LYS A 40 -10.05 -16.38 2.60
N ILE A 41 -11.31 -16.56 3.00
CA ILE A 41 -12.07 -15.56 3.76
C ILE A 41 -11.89 -15.82 5.26
N ASP A 42 -10.77 -15.38 5.79
CA ASP A 42 -10.39 -15.58 7.19
C ASP A 42 -10.74 -14.35 8.07
N GLU A 43 -10.24 -14.35 9.30
CA GLU A 43 -10.38 -13.21 10.22
C GLU A 43 -9.56 -11.99 9.78
N HIS A 44 -8.48 -12.19 9.02
CA HIS A 44 -7.66 -11.09 8.48
C HIS A 44 -8.44 -10.30 7.44
N VAL A 45 -9.10 -10.98 6.49
CA VAL A 45 -9.97 -10.33 5.49
C VAL A 45 -11.10 -9.55 6.17
N GLN A 46 -11.75 -10.16 7.17
CA GLN A 46 -12.79 -9.46 7.94
C GLN A 46 -12.24 -8.20 8.61
N ARG A 47 -11.10 -8.29 9.29
CA ARG A 47 -10.46 -7.17 9.98
C ARG A 47 -10.07 -6.06 9.00
N GLU A 48 -9.53 -6.40 7.83
CA GLU A 48 -9.18 -5.44 6.79
C GLU A 48 -10.41 -4.68 6.28
N ILE A 49 -11.52 -5.38 5.98
CA ILE A 49 -12.77 -4.75 5.53
C ILE A 49 -13.31 -3.79 6.60
N MET A 50 -13.33 -4.22 7.87
CA MET A 50 -13.82 -3.40 8.98
C MET A 50 -12.95 -2.17 9.22
N ASN A 51 -11.63 -2.32 9.15
CA ASN A 51 -10.69 -1.21 9.25
C ASN A 51 -10.89 -0.25 8.08
N HIS A 52 -10.96 -0.74 6.83
CA HIS A 52 -11.14 0.09 5.64
C HIS A 52 -12.44 0.89 5.69
N ARG A 53 -13.54 0.28 6.13
CA ARG A 53 -14.83 0.97 6.35
C ARG A 53 -14.73 2.14 7.33
N SER A 54 -13.89 2.03 8.36
CA SER A 54 -13.73 3.06 9.39
C SER A 54 -12.93 4.28 8.90
N LEU A 55 -12.14 4.13 7.84
CA LEU A 55 -11.28 5.19 7.32
C LEU A 55 -12.09 6.19 6.47
N LYS A 56 -12.33 7.38 7.04
CA LYS A 56 -13.03 8.49 6.38
C LYS A 56 -12.10 9.69 6.23
N HIS A 57 -11.36 9.74 5.13
CA HIS A 57 -10.41 10.83 4.83
C HIS A 57 -10.30 11.07 3.32
N PRO A 58 -10.22 12.32 2.83
CA PRO A 58 -10.17 12.62 1.39
C PRO A 58 -8.93 12.06 0.66
N ASN A 59 -7.83 11.79 1.39
CA ASN A 59 -6.62 11.20 0.84
C ASN A 59 -6.47 9.70 1.12
N ILE A 60 -7.55 9.02 1.53
CA ILE A 60 -7.60 7.56 1.69
C ILE A 60 -8.75 7.04 0.82
N ILE A 61 -8.46 6.05 -0.02
CA ILE A 61 -9.47 5.40 -0.87
C ILE A 61 -10.64 4.95 -0.02
N ARG A 62 -11.84 5.44 -0.32
CA ARG A 62 -13.03 5.16 0.48
C ARG A 62 -13.58 3.75 0.20
N PHE A 63 -13.90 3.05 1.27
CA PHE A 63 -14.73 1.84 1.20
C PHE A 63 -16.19 2.20 0.85
N LYS A 64 -16.80 1.48 -0.11
CA LYS A 64 -18.22 1.68 -0.46
C LYS A 64 -19.10 0.56 0.09
N GLU A 65 -18.86 -0.67 -0.31
CA GLU A 65 -19.71 -1.82 0.04
C GLU A 65 -19.01 -3.15 -0.24
N VAL A 66 -19.54 -4.24 0.32
CA VAL A 66 -19.17 -5.61 0.01
C VAL A 66 -20.37 -6.33 -0.59
N LEU A 67 -20.13 -7.08 -1.65
CA LEU A 67 -21.14 -7.87 -2.35
C LEU A 67 -20.72 -9.34 -2.37
N LEU A 68 -21.69 -10.21 -2.14
CA LEU A 68 -21.51 -11.63 -2.42
C LEU A 68 -21.81 -11.93 -3.89
N THR A 69 -20.98 -12.77 -4.48
CA THR A 69 -21.25 -13.39 -5.79
C THR A 69 -21.25 -14.92 -5.60
N PRO A 70 -21.72 -15.70 -6.61
CA PRO A 70 -21.68 -17.15 -6.50
C PRO A 70 -20.28 -17.69 -6.17
N THR A 71 -19.23 -17.06 -6.71
CA THR A 71 -17.85 -17.56 -6.64
C THR A 71 -16.91 -16.74 -5.74
N HIS A 72 -17.20 -15.46 -5.51
CA HIS A 72 -16.26 -14.50 -4.91
C HIS A 72 -16.97 -13.55 -3.93
N LEU A 73 -16.23 -13.09 -2.93
CA LEU A 73 -16.48 -11.87 -2.19
C LEU A 73 -15.96 -10.67 -3.01
N ALA A 74 -16.81 -9.70 -3.29
CA ALA A 74 -16.47 -8.51 -4.06
C ALA A 74 -16.45 -7.28 -3.15
N ILE A 75 -15.28 -6.66 -2.99
CA ILE A 75 -15.10 -5.46 -2.16
C ILE A 75 -15.07 -4.25 -3.09
N VAL A 76 -16.09 -3.39 -2.99
CA VAL A 76 -16.26 -2.19 -3.80
C VAL A 76 -15.67 -0.99 -3.07
N MET A 77 -14.81 -0.25 -3.77
CA MET A 77 -14.10 0.91 -3.24
C MET A 77 -14.00 2.02 -4.29
N GLU A 78 -13.71 3.23 -3.83
CA GLU A 78 -13.45 4.40 -4.68
C GLU A 78 -12.36 4.10 -5.71
N TYR A 79 -12.59 4.55 -6.96
CA TYR A 79 -11.60 4.44 -8.02
C TYR A 79 -10.79 5.73 -8.17
N ALA A 80 -9.49 5.65 -7.88
CA ALA A 80 -8.55 6.71 -8.24
C ALA A 80 -8.14 6.58 -9.72
N ALA A 81 -8.83 7.33 -10.60
CA ALA A 81 -8.46 7.45 -12.01
C ALA A 81 -7.06 8.08 -12.20
N GLY A 82 -6.57 8.73 -11.13
CA GLY A 82 -5.27 9.33 -11.00
C GLY A 82 -4.11 8.35 -10.78
N GLY A 83 -4.26 7.03 -10.96
CA GLY A 83 -3.13 6.10 -11.03
C GLY A 83 -2.09 6.13 -9.91
N GLU A 84 -0.85 5.74 -10.24
CA GLU A 84 0.25 5.61 -9.30
C GLU A 84 1.18 6.82 -9.35
N LEU A 85 1.53 7.31 -8.16
CA LEU A 85 2.50 8.37 -7.97
C LEU A 85 3.83 8.08 -8.67
N PHE A 86 4.31 6.83 -8.60
CA PHE A 86 5.60 6.45 -9.16
C PHE A 86 5.66 6.65 -10.69
N GLU A 87 4.62 6.24 -11.43
CA GLU A 87 4.57 6.49 -12.88
C GLU A 87 4.66 7.98 -13.19
N ARG A 88 3.98 8.81 -12.41
CA ARG A 88 4.01 10.26 -12.61
C ARG A 88 5.40 10.83 -12.38
N ILE A 89 6.13 10.33 -11.37
CA ILE A 89 7.53 10.71 -11.12
C ILE A 89 8.40 10.27 -12.29
N CYS A 90 8.27 9.04 -12.78
CA CYS A 90 9.03 8.56 -13.94
C CYS A 90 8.77 9.40 -15.21
N ASN A 91 7.51 9.78 -15.45
CA ASN A 91 7.14 10.60 -16.62
C ASN A 91 7.66 12.04 -16.52
N ALA A 92 7.66 12.63 -15.32
CA ALA A 92 8.18 13.98 -15.08
C ALA A 92 9.71 14.01 -14.86
N GLY A 93 10.33 12.85 -14.61
CA GLY A 93 11.69 12.71 -14.09
C GLY A 93 11.79 13.05 -12.60
N ARG A 94 11.32 14.23 -12.19
CA ARG A 94 11.24 14.70 -10.79
C ARG A 94 10.23 15.83 -10.67
N PHE A 95 9.71 16.07 -9.46
CA PHE A 95 8.88 17.24 -9.18
C PHE A 95 9.71 18.40 -8.62
N GLY A 96 9.35 19.62 -9.00
CA GLY A 96 9.80 20.81 -8.27
C GLY A 96 9.30 20.78 -6.83
N GLU A 97 9.96 21.49 -5.91
CA GLU A 97 9.54 21.51 -4.49
C GLU A 97 8.05 21.82 -4.32
N ASP A 98 7.52 22.77 -5.10
CA ASP A 98 6.11 23.18 -5.06
C ASP A 98 5.13 22.17 -5.73
N GLU A 99 5.60 21.38 -6.70
CA GLU A 99 4.76 20.43 -7.47
C GLU A 99 4.61 19.05 -6.81
N SER A 100 5.45 18.74 -5.83
CA SER A 100 5.35 17.50 -5.04
C SER A 100 4.02 17.37 -4.25
N SER A 101 3.16 18.39 -4.31
CA SER A 101 1.92 18.53 -3.54
C SER A 101 0.61 18.12 -4.25
N VAL A 102 0.59 17.80 -5.56
CA VAL A 102 -0.69 17.54 -6.29
C VAL A 102 -0.56 16.42 -7.32
N LEU A 103 -1.30 15.30 -7.20
CA LEU A 103 -0.99 14.02 -7.88
C LEU A 103 -2.17 13.31 -8.62
N HIS A 104 -2.02 13.01 -9.94
CA HIS A 104 -2.90 12.20 -10.81
C HIS A 104 -2.14 11.43 -11.96
N SER A 105 -2.73 10.34 -12.50
CA SER A 105 -2.41 9.27 -13.52
C SER A 105 -1.45 8.08 -13.18
N GLN A 106 -1.26 7.01 -14.01
CA GLN A 106 -1.85 5.61 -14.11
C GLN A 106 -0.88 4.53 -13.49
N PRO A 107 -1.10 3.18 -13.51
CA PRO A 107 -0.32 2.22 -12.69
C PRO A 107 0.71 1.33 -13.42
N LYS A 108 1.92 1.18 -12.83
CA LYS A 108 2.89 0.08 -13.04
C LYS A 108 3.87 0.01 -11.86
N SER A 109 3.66 -0.92 -10.92
CA SER A 109 4.69 -1.88 -10.48
C SER A 109 4.15 -2.91 -9.48
N THR A 110 4.52 -4.17 -9.71
CA THR A 110 4.30 -5.32 -8.84
C THR A 110 5.60 -5.52 -8.04
N VAL A 111 5.51 -5.67 -6.71
CA VAL A 111 6.56 -5.78 -5.65
C VAL A 111 7.26 -4.50 -5.18
N GLY A 112 7.30 -4.32 -3.85
CA GLY A 112 7.80 -3.12 -3.17
C GLY A 112 9.33 -3.03 -3.12
N THR A 113 9.85 -1.81 -3.28
CA THR A 113 11.29 -1.51 -3.18
C THR A 113 11.76 -1.57 -1.72
N PRO A 114 12.89 -2.23 -1.39
CA PRO A 114 13.42 -2.31 -0.02
C PRO A 114 13.72 -0.95 0.62
N ALA A 115 13.89 0.10 -0.17
CA ALA A 115 14.12 1.45 0.31
C ALA A 115 13.06 1.94 1.31
N TYR A 116 11.81 1.47 1.18
CA TYR A 116 10.71 1.81 2.10
C TYR A 116 10.83 1.11 3.47
N ILE A 117 11.70 0.11 3.61
CA ILE A 117 11.87 -0.61 4.87
C ILE A 117 12.79 0.19 5.79
N ALA A 118 12.28 0.62 6.94
CA ALA A 118 13.07 1.31 7.95
C ALA A 118 14.11 0.37 8.59
N PRO A 119 15.27 0.87 9.05
CA PRO A 119 16.36 0.03 9.60
C PRO A 119 15.92 -0.89 10.75
N GLU A 120 15.03 -0.41 11.61
CA GLU A 120 14.51 -1.17 12.76
C GLU A 120 13.61 -2.33 12.36
N VAL A 121 12.93 -2.26 11.20
CA VAL A 121 12.08 -3.34 10.68
C VAL A 121 12.93 -4.54 10.25
N LEU A 122 14.18 -4.29 9.83
CA LEU A 122 15.15 -5.34 9.49
C LEU A 122 15.84 -5.95 10.72
N SER A 123 15.96 -5.16 11.80
CA SER A 123 16.89 -5.46 12.89
C SER A 123 16.20 -5.86 14.20
N ARG A 124 14.90 -5.57 14.35
CA ARG A 124 14.16 -5.80 15.59
C ARG A 124 12.97 -6.74 15.37
N LYS A 125 12.73 -7.61 16.34
CA LYS A 125 11.55 -8.47 16.39
C LYS A 125 10.26 -7.67 16.60
N GLU A 126 10.35 -6.55 17.32
CA GLU A 126 9.24 -5.62 17.58
C GLU A 126 9.67 -4.17 17.28
N TYR A 127 8.78 -3.39 16.67
CA TYR A 127 9.01 -2.00 16.30
C TYR A 127 7.70 -1.19 16.34
N ASP A 128 7.82 0.14 16.48
CA ASP A 128 6.66 1.05 16.34
C ASP A 128 6.38 1.31 14.86
N GLY A 129 5.30 0.72 14.35
CA GLY A 129 4.86 0.89 12.96
C GLY A 129 4.66 2.36 12.56
N LYS A 130 4.23 3.24 13.48
CA LYS A 130 4.03 4.67 13.13
C LYS A 130 5.35 5.38 12.82
N ILE A 131 6.43 5.01 13.51
CA ILE A 131 7.75 5.58 13.29
C ILE A 131 8.39 5.00 12.03
N ALA A 132 8.12 3.72 11.72
CA ALA A 132 8.49 3.12 10.45
C ALA A 132 7.76 3.80 9.27
N ASP A 133 6.47 4.13 9.41
CA ASP A 133 5.71 4.85 8.38
C ASP A 133 6.30 6.23 8.06
N VAL A 134 6.85 6.94 9.06
CA VAL A 134 7.56 8.22 8.83
C VAL A 134 8.77 8.02 7.90
N TRP A 135 9.50 6.91 8.02
CA TRP A 135 10.60 6.59 7.11
C TRP A 135 10.07 6.44 5.67
N SER A 136 9.01 5.67 5.48
CA SER A 136 8.35 5.47 4.18
C SER A 136 7.86 6.79 3.56
N CYS A 137 7.32 7.71 4.37
CA CYS A 137 6.99 9.06 3.93
C CYS A 137 8.23 9.83 3.45
N GLY A 138 9.36 9.71 4.16
CA GLY A 138 10.64 10.30 3.75
C GLY A 138 11.17 9.75 2.44
N VAL A 139 11.07 8.44 2.23
CA VAL A 139 11.44 7.78 0.96
C VAL A 139 10.57 8.33 -0.17
N THR A 140 9.26 8.41 0.03
CA THR A 140 8.33 8.98 -0.95
C THR A 140 8.70 10.43 -1.30
N LEU A 141 8.94 11.26 -0.29
CA LEU A 141 9.37 12.65 -0.47
C LEU A 141 10.68 12.74 -1.27
N TYR A 142 11.67 11.91 -0.93
CA TYR A 142 12.94 11.87 -1.63
C TYR A 142 12.75 11.49 -3.11
N VAL A 143 11.97 10.44 -3.39
CA VAL A 143 11.72 9.97 -4.76
C VAL A 143 10.99 11.05 -5.57
N MET A 144 10.05 11.79 -4.96
CA MET A 144 9.41 12.94 -5.63
C MET A 144 10.40 14.04 -6.02
N LEU A 145 11.38 14.34 -5.16
CA LEU A 145 12.35 15.43 -5.38
C LEU A 145 13.49 15.04 -6.33
N VAL A 146 13.94 13.79 -6.25
CA VAL A 146 15.16 13.30 -6.91
C VAL A 146 14.86 12.46 -8.15
N GLY A 147 13.73 11.76 -8.18
CA GLY A 147 13.38 10.82 -9.25
C GLY A 147 14.00 9.43 -9.10
N ALA A 148 14.71 9.18 -8.00
CA ALA A 148 15.39 7.92 -7.70
C ALA A 148 15.30 7.60 -6.21
N TYR A 149 15.54 6.34 -5.83
CA TYR A 149 15.49 5.91 -4.44
C TYR A 149 16.74 6.37 -3.64
N PRO A 150 16.58 6.75 -2.35
CA PRO A 150 17.67 7.32 -1.54
C PRO A 150 18.81 6.35 -1.23
N PHE A 151 18.52 5.05 -1.12
CA PHE A 151 19.46 4.04 -0.66
C PHE A 151 19.86 3.04 -1.75
N GLU A 152 19.36 3.19 -2.97
CA GLU A 152 19.80 2.36 -4.10
C GLU A 152 21.17 2.83 -4.61
N ASP A 153 21.95 1.88 -5.11
CA ASP A 153 23.20 2.19 -5.82
C ASP A 153 22.85 2.61 -7.26
N PRO A 154 23.18 3.84 -7.69
CA PRO A 154 22.89 4.28 -9.06
C PRO A 154 23.53 3.40 -10.14
N GLU A 155 24.68 2.79 -9.84
CA GLU A 155 25.40 1.92 -10.77
C GLU A 155 24.88 0.47 -10.72
N ASP A 156 24.19 0.09 -9.65
CA ASP A 156 23.77 -1.29 -9.38
C ASP A 156 22.44 -1.34 -8.59
N PRO A 157 21.32 -0.81 -9.16
CA PRO A 157 20.08 -0.61 -8.43
C PRO A 157 19.37 -1.92 -8.03
N ARG A 158 19.71 -3.03 -8.70
CA ARG A 158 19.16 -4.36 -8.39
C ARG A 158 19.89 -5.05 -7.23
N ASN A 159 20.95 -4.45 -6.70
CA ASN A 159 21.73 -5.02 -5.62
C ASN A 159 21.07 -4.75 -4.26
N PHE A 160 20.23 -5.70 -3.88
CA PHE A 160 19.50 -5.68 -2.63
C PHE A 160 20.42 -5.57 -1.41
N ARG A 161 21.53 -6.32 -1.39
CA ARG A 161 22.48 -6.36 -0.26
C ARG A 161 23.13 -4.99 -0.03
N LYS A 162 23.55 -4.32 -1.11
CA LYS A 162 24.08 -2.95 -1.01
C LYS A 162 23.02 -1.97 -0.51
N THR A 163 21.79 -2.09 -1.02
CA THR A 163 20.68 -1.24 -0.59
C THR A 163 20.40 -1.37 0.91
N LEU A 164 20.37 -2.60 1.43
CA LEU A 164 20.22 -2.84 2.88
C LEU A 164 21.38 -2.24 3.70
N GLN A 165 22.62 -2.39 3.24
CA GLN A 165 23.77 -1.80 3.92
C GLN A 165 23.68 -0.27 3.98
N ARG A 166 23.20 0.36 2.90
CA ARG A 166 22.96 1.82 2.85
C ARG A 166 21.80 2.25 3.73
N ILE A 167 20.74 1.46 3.84
CA ILE A 167 19.64 1.70 4.80
C ILE A 167 20.16 1.67 6.23
N LEU A 168 20.87 0.61 6.62
CA LEU A 168 21.40 0.42 7.98
C LEU A 168 22.41 1.50 8.39
N SER A 169 23.23 1.97 7.44
CA SER A 169 24.18 3.07 7.65
C SER A 169 23.59 4.46 7.38
N VAL A 170 22.33 4.53 6.95
CA VAL A 170 21.62 5.76 6.55
C VAL A 170 22.40 6.56 5.51
N HIS A 171 22.95 5.87 4.53
CA HIS A 171 23.79 6.46 3.49
C HIS A 171 23.00 6.82 2.24
N TYR A 172 22.55 8.08 2.17
CA TYR A 172 21.89 8.70 1.02
C TYR A 172 22.56 10.03 0.67
N SER A 173 22.40 10.49 -0.58
CA SER A 173 22.90 11.78 -1.02
C SER A 173 22.00 12.40 -2.09
N ILE A 174 21.63 13.67 -1.90
CA ILE A 174 20.88 14.43 -2.91
C ILE A 174 21.89 14.92 -3.95
N PRO A 175 21.75 14.58 -5.25
CA PRO A 175 22.69 15.01 -6.28
C PRO A 175 22.75 16.54 -6.44
N ASP A 176 23.91 17.08 -6.79
CA ASP A 176 24.16 18.53 -6.87
C ASP A 176 23.27 19.27 -7.88
N TYR A 177 22.83 18.58 -8.94
CA TYR A 177 21.91 19.12 -9.93
C TYR A 177 20.48 19.28 -9.39
N VAL A 178 20.15 18.64 -8.26
CA VAL A 178 18.84 18.75 -7.59
C VAL A 178 18.90 19.90 -6.59
N ARG A 179 18.27 21.01 -6.95
CA ARG A 179 18.07 22.14 -6.06
C ARG A 179 16.95 21.83 -5.06
N VAL A 180 17.33 21.77 -3.79
CA VAL A 180 16.45 21.51 -2.65
C VAL A 180 16.79 22.53 -1.58
N SER A 181 15.76 23.18 -1.02
CA SER A 181 15.82 24.17 0.05
C SER A 181 16.50 23.62 1.31
N MET A 182 17.05 24.51 2.13
CA MET A 182 17.72 24.10 3.37
C MET A 182 16.73 23.47 4.34
N GLU A 183 15.49 23.97 4.37
CA GLU A 183 14.41 23.45 5.19
C GLU A 183 13.99 22.03 4.75
N CYS A 184 13.93 21.76 3.45
CA CYS A 184 13.63 20.40 2.97
C CYS A 184 14.75 19.42 3.30
N ARG A 185 16.02 19.82 3.11
CA ARG A 185 17.18 19.01 3.51
C ARG A 185 17.18 18.73 5.01
N HIS A 186 16.84 19.74 5.81
CA HIS A 186 16.69 19.59 7.26
C HIS A 186 15.58 18.58 7.60
N LEU A 187 14.42 18.65 6.95
CA LEU A 187 13.34 17.69 7.15
C LEU A 187 13.77 16.25 6.82
N LEU A 188 14.38 16.02 5.65
CA LEU A 188 14.89 14.71 5.26
C LEU A 188 15.95 14.18 6.23
N SER A 189 16.85 15.04 6.73
CA SER A 189 17.84 14.65 7.74
C SER A 189 17.23 14.26 9.09
N ARG A 190 16.04 14.78 9.40
CA ARG A 190 15.26 14.47 10.61
C ARG A 190 14.42 13.20 10.46
N ILE A 191 14.05 12.83 9.23
CA ILE A 191 13.32 11.60 8.89
C ILE A 191 14.29 10.41 8.75
N PHE A 192 15.35 10.55 7.96
CA PHE A 192 16.35 9.51 7.77
C PHE A 192 17.31 9.47 8.97
N VAL A 193 16.81 8.91 10.06
CA VAL A 193 17.52 8.65 11.31
C VAL A 193 17.33 7.17 11.66
N ALA A 194 18.43 6.43 11.82
CA ALA A 194 18.40 5.00 12.11
C ALA A 194 17.74 4.67 13.46
N SER A 195 17.94 5.53 14.46
CA SER A 195 17.34 5.35 15.78
C SER A 195 15.88 5.82 15.76
N PRO A 196 14.90 4.93 15.97
CA PRO A 196 13.47 5.30 15.90
C PRO A 196 13.11 6.38 16.92
N GLU A 197 13.67 6.30 18.14
CA GLU A 197 13.38 7.25 19.23
C GLU A 197 13.86 8.68 18.96
N LYS A 198 14.78 8.85 18.00
CA LYS A 198 15.31 10.15 17.57
C LYS A 198 14.70 10.63 16.26
N ARG A 199 13.95 9.76 15.58
CA ARG A 199 13.29 10.10 14.32
C ARG A 199 12.17 11.09 14.58
N ILE A 200 12.04 12.08 13.71
CA ILE A 200 10.95 13.05 13.79
C ILE A 200 9.59 12.34 13.70
N THR A 201 8.60 12.85 14.42
CA THR A 201 7.24 12.31 14.44
C THR A 201 6.30 13.09 13.52
N ILE A 202 5.17 12.50 13.12
CA ILE A 202 4.14 13.21 12.31
C ILE A 202 3.69 14.55 12.95
N PRO A 203 3.42 14.65 14.26
CA PRO A 203 3.08 15.93 14.89
C PRO A 203 4.18 16.99 14.78
N GLU A 204 5.45 16.59 14.78
CA GLU A 204 6.58 17.51 14.57
C GLU A 204 6.73 17.89 13.09
N ILE A 205 6.51 16.95 12.16
CA ILE A 205 6.48 17.22 10.72
C ILE A 205 5.40 18.26 10.39
N LYS A 206 4.19 18.12 10.94
CA LYS A 206 3.10 19.10 10.75
C LYS A 206 3.45 20.52 11.21
N LYS A 207 4.47 20.67 12.08
CA LYS A 207 4.96 21.96 12.59
C LYS A 207 6.24 22.42 11.88
N HIS A 208 6.80 21.60 11.00
CA HIS A 208 8.07 21.87 10.36
C HIS A 208 7.93 23.02 9.34
N PRO A 209 8.87 24.00 9.28
CA PRO A 209 8.76 25.15 8.38
C PRO A 209 8.57 24.78 6.91
N TRP A 210 9.24 23.72 6.45
CA TRP A 210 9.07 23.21 5.09
C TRP A 210 7.63 22.72 4.82
N PHE A 211 7.01 22.02 5.78
CA PHE A 211 5.66 21.47 5.63
C PHE A 211 4.58 22.56 5.66
N LEU A 212 4.80 23.60 6.48
CA LEU A 212 3.88 24.73 6.60
C LEU A 212 3.94 25.69 5.41
N LYS A 213 5.02 25.66 4.63
CA LYS A 213 5.19 26.52 3.46
C LYS A 213 4.19 26.10 2.38
N ASN A 214 3.35 27.04 1.95
CA ASN A 214 2.32 26.82 0.93
C ASN A 214 1.30 25.70 1.28
N LEU A 215 1.13 25.35 2.56
CA LEU A 215 0.13 24.37 2.96
C LEU A 215 -1.27 24.91 2.61
N PRO A 216 -2.04 24.23 1.73
CA PRO A 216 -3.38 24.69 1.39
C PRO A 216 -4.25 24.78 2.64
N ILE A 217 -5.10 25.82 2.69
CA ILE A 217 -5.97 26.10 3.85
C ILE A 217 -6.84 24.89 4.22
N GLU A 218 -7.21 24.09 3.22
CA GLU A 218 -8.00 22.86 3.37
C GLU A 218 -7.31 21.79 4.24
N PHE A 219 -5.99 21.85 4.40
CA PHE A 219 -5.19 20.92 5.21
C PHE A 219 -4.70 21.51 6.54
N MET A 220 -5.03 22.78 6.83
CA MET A 220 -4.71 23.40 8.11
C MET A 220 -5.71 22.94 9.19
N ASP A 221 -5.24 22.60 10.40
CA ASP A 221 -6.08 22.15 11.51
C ASP A 221 -7.17 23.21 11.80
N GLY A 222 -8.45 22.85 11.65
CA GLY A 222 -9.61 23.75 11.77
C GLY A 222 -10.49 23.86 10.52
N GLY A 223 -10.13 23.22 9.42
CA GLY A 223 -10.89 23.19 8.17
C GLY A 223 -12.13 22.27 8.17
N GLU A 224 -13.12 22.53 9.04
CA GLU A 224 -14.45 21.92 8.93
C GLU A 224 -15.17 22.24 7.59
N GLY A 225 -14.59 23.12 6.76
CA GLY A 225 -15.12 23.53 5.46
C GLY A 225 -14.98 22.52 4.32
N ALA A 226 -13.94 21.68 4.31
CA ALA A 226 -13.79 20.64 3.28
C ALA A 226 -14.67 19.41 3.56
N LEU A 227 -15.09 19.21 4.82
CA LEU A 227 -16.01 18.15 5.22
C LEU A 227 -17.43 18.34 4.67
N GLN A 228 -17.79 19.55 4.23
CA GLN A 228 -19.14 19.89 3.80
C GLN A 228 -19.49 19.40 2.38
N ASN A 229 -18.48 19.05 1.55
CA ASN A 229 -18.72 18.42 0.24
C ASN A 229 -18.73 16.89 0.30
N ALA A 230 -18.49 16.28 1.47
CA ALA A 230 -18.68 14.85 1.69
C ALA A 230 -20.11 14.52 2.17
N LYS A 231 -21.10 15.34 1.82
CA LYS A 231 -22.50 14.98 2.00
C LYS A 231 -22.87 13.87 1.01
N GLU A 232 -23.34 12.76 1.58
CA GLU A 232 -24.14 11.71 0.93
C GLU A 232 -23.43 10.74 -0.02
N ASN A 233 -22.48 9.97 0.51
CA ASN A 233 -22.37 8.55 0.15
C ASN A 233 -21.70 7.80 1.32
N ASP A 234 -22.40 7.76 2.46
CA ASP A 234 -22.08 6.81 3.52
C ASP A 234 -22.31 5.42 2.92
N SER A 235 -21.41 4.48 3.18
CA SER A 235 -21.63 3.07 2.80
C SER A 235 -23.02 2.67 3.30
N SER A 236 -23.96 2.39 2.39
CA SER A 236 -25.35 2.13 2.76
C SER A 236 -25.50 0.88 3.63
N GLN A 237 -24.47 0.03 3.65
CA GLN A 237 -24.47 -1.23 4.38
C GLN A 237 -24.15 -1.03 5.86
N SER A 238 -24.98 -1.65 6.70
CA SER A 238 -24.74 -1.73 8.13
C SER A 238 -23.57 -2.69 8.42
N VAL A 239 -23.01 -2.60 9.62
CA VAL A 239 -21.93 -3.51 10.05
C VAL A 239 -22.42 -4.95 10.06
N GLU A 240 -23.67 -5.17 10.50
CA GLU A 240 -24.31 -6.47 10.58
C GLU A 240 -24.48 -7.09 9.19
N GLU A 241 -24.88 -6.28 8.20
CA GLU A 241 -25.00 -6.73 6.81
C GLU A 241 -23.66 -7.18 6.24
N ILE A 242 -22.61 -6.38 6.45
CA ILE A 242 -21.25 -6.70 5.98
C ILE A 242 -20.76 -8.00 6.63
N LEU A 243 -20.93 -8.15 7.94
CA LEU A 243 -20.53 -9.37 8.66
C LEU A 243 -21.33 -10.59 8.17
N SER A 244 -22.62 -10.43 7.89
CA SER A 244 -23.43 -11.51 7.31
C SER A 244 -22.90 -11.95 5.95
N ILE A 245 -22.56 -11.00 5.08
CA ILE A 245 -22.00 -11.28 3.75
C ILE A 245 -20.64 -11.98 3.84
N ILE A 246 -19.77 -11.51 4.74
CA ILE A 246 -18.45 -12.12 4.98
C ILE A 246 -18.63 -13.56 5.49
N GLN A 247 -19.53 -13.76 6.45
CA GLN A 247 -19.79 -15.09 7.02
C GLN A 247 -20.33 -16.06 5.95
N GLU A 248 -21.20 -15.59 5.05
CA GLU A 248 -21.67 -16.39 3.93
C GLU A 248 -20.52 -16.70 2.94
N ALA A 249 -19.63 -15.74 2.69
CA ALA A 249 -18.48 -15.92 1.80
C ALA A 249 -17.45 -16.95 2.28
N ARG A 250 -17.43 -17.28 3.58
CA ARG A 250 -16.61 -18.38 4.13
C ARG A 250 -17.01 -19.75 3.60
N THR A 251 -18.25 -19.89 3.13
CA THR A 251 -18.70 -21.12 2.50
C THR A 251 -18.31 -21.13 1.02
N PRO A 252 -17.62 -22.17 0.52
CA PRO A 252 -17.31 -22.31 -0.90
C PRO A 252 -18.58 -22.33 -1.75
N ALA A 253 -18.47 -21.91 -3.00
CA ALA A 253 -19.57 -22.00 -3.96
C ALA A 253 -20.00 -23.47 -4.14
N GLU A 254 -21.29 -23.77 -4.04
CA GLU A 254 -21.81 -25.07 -4.49
C GLU A 254 -21.59 -25.16 -6.00
N GLY A 255 -20.66 -26.01 -6.44
CA GLY A 255 -20.50 -26.34 -7.85
C GLY A 255 -21.77 -27.02 -8.40
N PRO A 256 -21.97 -27.04 -9.73
CA PRO A 256 -23.03 -27.86 -10.31
C PRO A 256 -22.78 -29.31 -9.88
N LYS A 257 -23.74 -29.93 -9.19
CA LYS A 257 -23.71 -31.37 -8.91
C LYS A 257 -23.86 -32.14 -10.22
N LEU A 258 -22.79 -32.26 -11.00
CA LEU A 258 -22.70 -33.30 -12.02
C LEU A 258 -22.44 -34.62 -11.29
N GLY A 259 -23.48 -35.41 -11.12
CA GLY A 259 -23.34 -36.82 -10.75
C GLY A 259 -22.56 -37.56 -11.83
N GLY A 260 -21.49 -38.24 -11.44
CA GLY A 260 -20.73 -39.12 -12.32
C GLY A 260 -19.37 -39.47 -11.74
N GLN A 261 -19.26 -40.68 -11.19
CA GLN A 261 -18.00 -41.31 -10.80
C GLN A 261 -16.96 -41.23 -11.93
N PHE A 262 -15.79 -40.66 -11.64
CA PHE A 262 -14.54 -41.09 -12.26
C PHE A 262 -13.43 -41.10 -11.22
N LEU A 263 -12.88 -42.29 -10.99
CA LEU A 263 -11.63 -42.55 -10.30
C LEU A 263 -10.47 -42.06 -11.18
N GLY A 264 -9.54 -41.31 -10.60
CA GLY A 264 -8.29 -40.94 -11.26
C GLY A 264 -7.55 -39.89 -10.44
N GLY A 265 -6.58 -40.33 -9.63
CA GLY A 265 -5.81 -39.44 -8.76
C GLY A 265 -4.77 -38.60 -9.49
N SER A 266 -4.50 -37.43 -8.93
CA SER A 266 -3.14 -36.93 -8.73
C SER A 266 -3.08 -36.32 -7.33
N MET A 267 -2.08 -36.75 -6.56
CA MET A 267 -1.72 -36.14 -5.29
C MET A 267 -0.93 -34.88 -5.65
N ASP A 268 -1.50 -33.69 -5.41
CA ASP A 268 -0.72 -32.47 -5.35
C ASP A 268 -0.20 -32.32 -3.92
N LEU A 269 1.09 -32.59 -3.79
CA LEU A 269 1.93 -32.35 -2.61
C LEU A 269 2.22 -30.85 -2.55
N ASP A 270 1.57 -30.12 -1.66
CA ASP A 270 2.04 -28.80 -1.17
C ASP A 270 1.62 -28.55 0.29
N ASP A 271 1.41 -29.63 1.07
CA ASP A 271 1.45 -29.58 2.53
C ASP A 271 2.88 -29.88 2.99
N LEU A 272 3.73 -28.84 3.00
CA LEU A 272 4.93 -28.83 3.82
C LEU A 272 4.93 -27.55 4.66
N ASP A 273 4.82 -27.79 5.96
CA ASP A 273 4.96 -26.84 7.04
C ASP A 273 6.18 -25.93 6.88
N ALA A 274 6.00 -24.64 7.18
CA ALA A 274 7.08 -23.75 7.55
C ALA A 274 6.68 -22.97 8.80
N ASP A 275 6.48 -23.69 9.90
CA ASP A 275 6.82 -23.17 11.23
C ASP A 275 8.34 -22.98 11.24
N ALA A 276 8.80 -21.80 10.84
CA ALA A 276 10.17 -21.37 11.07
C ALA A 276 10.20 -20.60 12.39
N ASP A 277 10.46 -21.36 13.47
CA ASP A 277 11.06 -20.83 14.69
C ASP A 277 12.32 -20.03 14.29
N ILE A 278 12.25 -18.71 14.43
CA ILE A 278 13.43 -17.84 14.42
C ILE A 278 14.08 -17.99 15.79
N ASP A 279 14.89 -19.03 15.92
CA ASP A 279 15.98 -19.14 16.90
C ASP A 279 16.97 -20.16 16.30
N ASP A 280 17.95 -19.65 15.55
CA ASP A 280 19.30 -20.20 15.36
C ASP A 280 20.01 -19.50 14.18
N ILE A 281 20.42 -18.25 14.40
CA ILE A 281 21.51 -17.65 13.61
C ILE A 281 22.81 -17.98 14.36
N GLU A 282 23.29 -19.21 14.18
CA GLU A 282 24.70 -19.51 14.45
C GLU A 282 25.54 -19.02 13.28
N MET A 283 26.44 -18.09 13.61
CA MET A 283 27.60 -17.77 12.80
C MET A 283 28.46 -19.02 12.55
N SER A 284 28.48 -19.48 11.32
CA SER A 284 29.69 -20.03 10.69
C SER A 284 29.55 -19.75 9.19
N GLY A 285 30.48 -19.06 8.53
CA GLY A 285 31.89 -19.42 8.52
C GLY A 285 32.10 -20.24 7.25
N ASP A 286 32.57 -19.55 6.21
CA ASP A 286 33.04 -20.08 4.92
C ASP A 286 32.01 -20.70 3.97
N PHE A 287 31.80 -20.06 2.81
CA PHE A 287 31.78 -20.86 1.57
C PHE A 287 32.40 -20.09 0.40
N VAL A 288 33.33 -20.81 -0.21
CA VAL A 288 34.31 -20.45 -1.22
C VAL A 288 33.66 -20.31 -2.60
N CYS A 289 34.16 -19.35 -3.39
CA CYS A 289 33.85 -19.21 -4.82
C CYS A 289 34.32 -20.43 -5.63
N ALA A 290 33.46 -20.95 -6.51
CA ALA A 290 33.86 -21.43 -7.82
C ALA A 290 32.65 -21.47 -8.78
N LEU A 291 32.77 -20.63 -9.83
CA LEU A 291 32.15 -20.66 -11.16
C LEU A 291 30.67 -21.05 -11.31
#